data_AF-A0A537RA09-F1
#
_entry.id   AF-A0A537RA09-F1
#
_cell.length_a   1.000
_cell.length_b   1.000
_cell.length_c   1.000
_cell.angle_alpha   90.00
_cell.angle_beta   90.00
_cell.angle_gamma   90.00
#
_symmetry.space_group_name_H-M   'P 1'
#
loop_
_entity.id
_entity.type
_entity.pdbx_description
1 polymer ?
#
loop_
_entity_poly.entity_id
_entity_poly.type
_entity_poly.pdbx_seq_one_letter_code
_entity_poly.pdbx_strand_id
1 'polypeptide(L)'
;MAHAHHRHSSPAAAPPEATAIDPVCGMRVEVATAKHTHVHDGVRHYFCNPRCREAFIADPARYLDMRAEAGTLQAKAAPAGTLYTCPMHPQIVQQGPGICPICGMALEPKGVPAADSGPSPELVDFSWRLKIGAALSIPLL
;
A
#
# COMPACT_ATOMS: atom_id res chain seq x y z
N MET A 1 42.43 12.99 -23.74
CA MET A 1 41.34 11.99 -23.75
C MET A 1 40.01 12.74 -23.76
N ALA A 2 39.22 12.57 -24.81
CA ALA A 2 37.97 13.30 -25.02
C ALA A 2 36.82 12.63 -24.23
N HIS A 3 36.19 13.37 -23.33
CA HIS A 3 34.96 12.93 -22.68
C HIS A 3 33.79 13.09 -23.66
N ALA A 4 33.27 11.96 -24.14
CA ALA A 4 32.09 11.91 -24.99
C ALA A 4 30.84 12.17 -24.13
N HIS A 5 30.31 13.39 -24.22
CA HIS A 5 29.02 13.74 -23.65
C HIS A 5 27.92 13.04 -24.46
N HIS A 6 27.27 12.04 -23.85
CA HIS A 6 26.06 11.46 -24.40
C HIS A 6 24.95 12.52 -24.47
N ARG A 7 24.56 12.89 -25.69
CA ARG A 7 23.35 13.67 -25.96
C ARG A 7 22.13 12.79 -25.68
N HIS A 8 21.37 13.12 -24.63
CA HIS A 8 20.05 12.54 -24.44
C HIS A 8 19.08 13.21 -25.42
N SER A 9 18.75 12.48 -26.48
CA SER A 9 17.67 12.83 -27.41
C SER A 9 16.34 12.61 -26.70
N SER A 10 15.53 13.66 -26.61
CA SER A 10 14.21 13.65 -25.98
C SER A 10 13.14 13.36 -27.05
N PRO A 11 12.30 12.32 -26.91
CA PRO A 11 11.06 12.26 -27.67
C PRO A 11 9.89 12.78 -26.83
N ALA A 12 9.01 13.44 -27.57
CA ALA A 12 7.90 14.26 -27.12
C ALA A 12 6.71 13.48 -26.54
N ALA A 13 5.87 14.26 -25.84
CA ALA A 13 4.46 14.05 -25.51
C ALA A 13 4.11 13.07 -24.37
N ALA A 14 3.69 13.67 -23.26
CA ALA A 14 3.17 13.04 -22.04
C ALA A 14 1.83 12.31 -22.22
N PRO A 15 1.56 11.32 -21.35
CA PRO A 15 0.38 11.32 -20.49
C PRO A 15 0.78 11.52 -19.01
N PRO A 16 -0.16 11.78 -18.08
CA PRO A 16 0.14 12.30 -16.74
C PRO A 16 0.99 11.31 -15.96
N GLU A 17 1.89 11.86 -15.13
CA GLU A 17 2.69 11.31 -14.01
C GLU A 17 2.37 9.88 -13.54
N ALA A 18 2.40 8.90 -14.44
CA ALA A 18 2.24 7.51 -14.10
C ALA A 18 3.54 7.05 -13.46
N THR A 19 3.60 7.07 -12.14
CA THR A 19 4.68 6.46 -11.37
C THR A 19 4.30 5.01 -11.10
N ALA A 20 5.11 4.09 -11.61
CA ALA A 20 5.01 2.67 -11.32
C ALA A 20 5.92 2.33 -10.15
N ILE A 21 5.57 1.30 -9.37
CA ILE A 21 6.42 0.83 -8.28
C ILE A 21 7.28 -0.33 -8.77
N ASP A 22 8.59 -0.24 -8.56
CA ASP A 22 9.52 -1.34 -8.80
C ASP A 22 9.17 -2.54 -7.88
N PRO A 23 8.86 -3.73 -8.44
CA PRO A 23 8.51 -4.91 -7.64
C PRO A 23 9.62 -5.43 -6.73
N VAL A 24 10.89 -5.15 -7.06
CA VAL A 24 12.04 -5.68 -6.36
C VAL A 24 12.40 -4.83 -5.14
N CYS A 25 12.40 -3.51 -5.29
CA CYS A 25 12.88 -2.59 -4.25
C CYS A 25 11.81 -1.64 -3.69
N GLY A 26 10.61 -1.57 -4.29
CA GLY A 26 9.54 -0.68 -3.86
C GLY A 26 9.75 0.79 -4.23
N MET A 27 10.77 1.11 -5.02
CA MET A 27 11.04 2.48 -5.46
C MET A 27 10.02 2.94 -6.51
N ARG A 28 9.60 4.21 -6.43
CA ARG A 28 8.77 4.86 -7.45
C ARG A 28 9.61 5.13 -8.70
N VAL A 29 9.11 4.70 -9.85
CA VAL A 29 9.74 4.87 -11.16
C VAL A 29 8.75 5.58 -12.07
N GLU A 30 9.21 6.64 -12.73
CA GLU A 30 8.41 7.33 -13.74
C GLU A 30 8.28 6.47 -15.00
N VAL A 31 7.05 6.10 -15.35
CA VAL A 31 6.76 5.27 -16.54
C VAL A 31 7.21 5.95 -17.83
N ALA A 32 7.15 7.28 -17.90
CA ALA A 32 7.52 8.06 -19.07
C ALA A 32 9.02 8.00 -19.41
N THR A 33 9.88 7.84 -18.40
CA THR A 33 11.35 7.88 -18.55
C THR A 33 12.02 6.53 -18.26
N ALA A 34 11.23 5.52 -17.89
CA ALA A 34 11.72 4.21 -17.49
C ALA A 34 12.46 3.50 -18.63
N LYS A 35 13.79 3.41 -18.49
CA LYS A 35 14.67 2.68 -19.43
C LYS A 35 14.66 1.16 -19.21
N HIS A 36 14.28 0.72 -18.01
CA HIS A 36 14.34 -0.68 -17.62
C HIS A 36 12.93 -1.19 -17.37
N THR A 37 12.37 -1.88 -18.36
CA THR A 37 11.05 -2.52 -18.30
C THR A 37 11.17 -4.01 -18.62
N HIS A 38 10.27 -4.82 -18.09
CA HIS A 38 10.12 -6.22 -18.44
C HIS A 38 8.64 -6.61 -18.43
N VAL A 39 8.24 -7.51 -19.31
CA VAL A 39 6.85 -8.00 -19.36
C VAL A 39 6.81 -9.42 -18.81
N HIS A 40 5.98 -9.66 -17.81
CA HIS A 40 5.73 -10.96 -17.21
C HIS A 40 4.21 -11.20 -17.15
N ASP A 41 3.74 -12.35 -17.63
CA ASP A 41 2.30 -12.69 -17.73
C ASP A 41 1.43 -11.62 -18.43
N GLY A 42 2.01 -10.93 -19.43
CA GLY A 42 1.33 -9.85 -20.14
C GLY A 42 1.28 -8.52 -19.39
N VAL A 43 1.79 -8.46 -18.15
CA VAL A 43 1.91 -7.24 -17.33
C VAL A 43 3.29 -6.62 -17.51
N ARG A 44 3.32 -5.32 -17.84
CA ARG A 44 4.57 -4.56 -17.95
C ARG A 44 5.00 -4.06 -16.57
N HIS A 45 6.16 -4.54 -16.12
CA HIS A 45 6.84 -4.10 -14.91
C HIS A 45 7.93 -3.08 -15.24
N TYR A 46 8.10 -2.10 -14.35
CA TYR A 46 9.07 -1.01 -14.46
C TYR A 46 10.09 -1.11 -13.33
N PHE A 47 11.36 -0.89 -13.64
CA PHE A 47 12.46 -1.05 -12.69
C PHE A 47 13.29 0.22 -12.59
N CYS A 48 13.77 0.52 -11.39
CA CYS A 48 14.56 1.74 -11.14
C CYS A 48 15.98 1.64 -11.70
N ASN A 49 16.50 0.42 -11.87
CA ASN A 49 17.86 0.16 -12.31
C ASN A 49 17.96 -1.24 -12.99
N PRO A 50 19.05 -1.53 -13.73
CA PRO A 50 19.20 -2.79 -14.45
C PRO A 50 19.31 -4.01 -13.52
N ARG A 51 19.89 -3.86 -12.31
CA ARG A 51 19.97 -4.95 -11.33
C ARG A 51 18.60 -5.36 -10.80
N CYS A 52 17.70 -4.41 -10.57
CA CYS A 52 16.32 -4.72 -10.18
C CYS A 52 15.60 -5.48 -11.29
N ARG A 53 15.80 -5.10 -12.56
CA ARG A 53 15.26 -5.87 -13.69
C ARG A 53 15.82 -7.30 -13.74
N GLU A 54 17.14 -7.46 -13.59
CA GLU A 54 17.79 -8.77 -13.61
C GLU A 54 17.35 -9.67 -12.46
N ALA A 55 17.24 -9.13 -11.25
CA ALA A 55 16.73 -9.86 -10.09
C ALA A 55 15.29 -10.32 -10.32
N PHE A 56 14.43 -9.46 -10.87
CA PHE A 56 13.07 -9.82 -11.23
C PHE A 56 13.00 -10.91 -12.32
N ILE A 57 13.89 -10.88 -13.31
CA ILE A 57 13.94 -11.92 -14.35
C ILE A 57 14.41 -13.27 -13.76
N ALA A 58 15.32 -13.25 -12.79
CA ALA A 58 15.86 -14.46 -12.17
C ALA A 58 14.81 -15.20 -11.33
N ASP A 59 13.94 -14.49 -10.63
CA ASP A 59 12.87 -15.08 -9.81
C ASP A 59 11.67 -14.12 -9.69
N PRO A 60 10.81 -14.03 -10.72
CA PRO A 60 9.69 -13.09 -10.73
C PRO A 60 8.61 -13.47 -9.71
N ALA A 61 8.34 -14.76 -9.52
CA ALA A 61 7.32 -15.26 -8.60
C ALA A 61 7.53 -14.71 -7.19
N ARG A 62 8.75 -14.79 -6.66
CA ARG A 62 9.11 -14.27 -5.34
C ARG A 62 8.77 -12.79 -5.13
N TYR A 63 8.93 -11.95 -6.15
CA TYR A 63 8.62 -10.52 -6.05
C TYR A 63 7.15 -10.21 -6.27
N LEU A 64 6.47 -10.99 -7.11
CA LEU A 64 5.04 -10.87 -7.36
C LEU A 64 4.21 -11.33 -6.17
N ASP A 65 4.58 -12.44 -5.52
CA ASP A 65 3.93 -12.96 -4.33
C ASP A 65 4.04 -11.96 -3.17
N MET A 66 5.25 -11.45 -2.89
CA MET A 66 5.46 -10.45 -1.83
C MET A 66 4.71 -9.13 -2.11
N ARG A 67 4.55 -8.74 -3.39
CA ARG A 67 3.72 -7.59 -3.77
C ARG A 67 2.23 -7.87 -3.66
N ALA A 68 1.78 -9.09 -3.94
CA ALA A 68 0.39 -9.49 -3.75
C ALA A 68 0.02 -9.45 -2.25
N GLU A 69 0.93 -9.89 -1.38
CA GLU A 69 0.81 -9.76 0.07
C GLU A 69 0.82 -8.29 0.55
N ALA A 70 1.75 -7.47 0.03
CA ALA A 70 1.77 -6.03 0.35
C ALA A 70 0.52 -5.29 -0.21
N GLY A 71 0.03 -5.70 -1.37
CA GLY A 71 -1.17 -5.16 -2.01
C GLY A 71 -2.45 -5.54 -1.27
N THR A 72 -2.53 -6.74 -0.68
CA THR A 72 -3.66 -7.16 0.14
C THR A 72 -3.69 -6.47 1.51
N LEU A 73 -2.54 -6.14 2.09
CA LEU A 73 -2.45 -5.29 3.28
C LEU A 73 -2.89 -3.84 3.00
N GLN A 74 -2.60 -3.31 1.81
CA GLN A 74 -2.98 -1.95 1.41
C GLN A 74 -4.42 -1.85 0.85
N ALA A 75 -4.97 -2.93 0.29
CA ALA A 75 -6.36 -3.02 -0.16
C ALA A 75 -7.35 -3.19 1.01
N LYS A 76 -6.86 -3.60 2.18
CA LYS A 76 -7.56 -3.48 3.47
C LYS A 76 -7.35 -2.09 4.10
N ALA A 77 -7.10 -1.06 3.30
CA ALA A 77 -7.20 0.31 3.78
C ALA A 77 -8.67 0.64 4.04
N ALA A 78 -8.88 1.30 5.17
CA ALA A 78 -10.16 1.63 5.79
C ALA A 78 -11.26 2.07 4.81
N PRO A 79 -12.56 1.85 5.15
CA PRO A 79 -13.70 2.15 4.29
C PRO A 79 -13.60 3.54 3.66
N ALA A 80 -14.03 3.64 2.39
CA ALA A 80 -14.07 4.89 1.65
C ALA A 80 -14.81 5.97 2.47
N GLY A 81 -14.10 7.04 2.83
CA GLY A 81 -14.58 8.09 3.75
C GLY A 81 -13.82 8.17 5.07
N THR A 82 -12.87 7.27 5.32
CA THR A 82 -11.95 7.38 6.46
C THR A 82 -11.05 8.60 6.28
N LEU A 83 -11.12 9.55 7.22
CA LEU A 83 -10.19 10.66 7.32
C LEU A 83 -8.86 10.16 7.84
N TYR A 84 -7.74 10.64 7.31
CA TYR A 84 -6.39 10.32 7.76
C TYR A 84 -5.69 11.58 8.28
N THR A 85 -4.92 11.47 9.35
CA THR A 85 -4.23 12.55 10.04
C THR A 85 -2.76 12.22 10.28
N CYS A 86 -1.90 13.24 10.25
CA CYS A 86 -0.48 13.05 10.58
C CYS A 86 -0.29 13.04 12.11
N PRO A 87 0.47 12.10 12.69
CA PRO A 87 0.71 12.05 14.14
C PRO A 87 1.48 13.28 14.67
N MET A 88 2.33 13.89 13.84
CA MET A 88 3.10 15.08 14.21
C MET A 88 2.40 16.40 13.83
N HIS A 89 1.49 16.37 12.86
CA HIS A 89 0.84 17.56 12.31
C HIS A 89 -0.68 17.32 12.25
N PRO A 90 -1.39 17.40 13.39
CA PRO A 90 -2.80 17.04 13.49
C PRO A 90 -3.74 17.97 12.69
N GLN A 91 -3.24 19.11 12.21
CA GLN A 91 -3.96 19.98 11.28
C GLN A 91 -4.05 19.40 9.84
N ILE A 92 -3.20 18.43 9.49
CA ILE A 92 -3.23 17.77 8.18
C ILE A 92 -4.25 16.65 8.22
N VAL A 93 -5.40 16.85 7.57
CA VAL A 93 -6.46 15.87 7.43
C VAL A 93 -6.73 15.61 5.95
N GLN A 94 -6.66 14.36 5.52
CA GLN A 94 -6.85 13.96 4.12
C GLN A 94 -7.85 12.81 3.97
N GLN A 95 -8.50 12.74 2.82
CA GLN A 95 -9.41 11.65 2.44
C GLN A 95 -8.58 10.53 1.80
N GLY A 96 -8.14 9.55 2.60
CA GLY A 96 -7.36 8.40 2.15
C GLY A 96 -5.91 8.33 2.67
N PRO A 97 -5.26 7.16 2.51
CA PRO A 97 -3.88 6.96 2.93
C PRO A 97 -2.92 7.80 2.07
N GLY A 98 -1.93 8.42 2.71
CA GLY A 98 -1.01 9.34 2.03
C GLY A 98 0.20 9.69 2.87
N ILE A 99 1.04 10.57 2.34
CA ILE A 99 2.23 11.11 3.03
C ILE A 99 1.97 12.56 3.43
N CYS A 100 2.33 12.90 4.66
CA CYS A 100 2.26 14.26 5.18
C CYS A 100 3.22 15.19 4.41
N PRO A 101 2.74 16.31 3.83
CA PRO A 101 3.58 17.24 3.06
C PRO A 101 4.54 18.05 3.94
N ILE A 102 4.36 18.05 5.26
CA ILE A 102 5.22 18.81 6.19
C ILE A 102 6.41 17.96 6.65
N CYS A 103 6.19 16.70 7.03
CA CYS A 103 7.25 15.85 7.61
C CYS A 103 7.54 14.56 6.86
N GLY A 104 6.81 14.25 5.79
CA GLY A 104 7.05 13.05 4.99
C GLY A 104 6.62 11.72 5.65
N MET A 105 5.98 11.76 6.82
CA MET A 105 5.46 10.56 7.48
C MET A 105 4.11 10.12 6.89
N ALA A 106 3.81 8.82 6.96
CA ALA A 106 2.52 8.26 6.56
C ALA A 106 1.39 8.80 7.46
N LEU A 107 0.22 9.07 6.87
CA LEU A 107 -0.97 9.49 7.60
C LEU A 107 -1.69 8.28 8.22
N GLU A 108 -2.21 8.44 9.43
CA GLU A 108 -2.96 7.43 10.17
C GLU A 108 -4.47 7.71 10.14
N PRO A 109 -5.35 6.70 10.12
CA PRO A 109 -6.78 6.91 10.08
C PRO A 109 -7.29 7.61 11.35
N LYS A 110 -7.83 8.81 11.17
CA LYS A 110 -8.49 9.63 12.18
C LYS A 110 -9.89 9.10 12.46
N GLY A 111 -10.11 8.62 13.68
CA GLY A 111 -11.45 8.27 14.18
C GLY A 111 -11.91 6.85 13.86
N VAL A 112 -11.05 5.99 13.32
CA VAL A 112 -11.33 4.55 13.21
C VAL A 112 -10.55 3.88 14.34
N PRO A 113 -11.17 3.52 15.49
CA PRO A 113 -10.67 2.33 16.18
C PRO A 113 -10.68 1.23 15.13
N ALA A 114 -9.66 0.37 15.07
CA ALA A 114 -9.60 -0.77 14.18
C ALA A 114 -10.71 -1.81 14.47
N ALA A 115 -11.96 -1.38 14.40
CA ALA A 115 -13.19 -2.04 14.82
C ALA A 115 -13.83 -2.85 13.69
N ASP A 116 -13.18 -2.91 12.53
CA ASP A 116 -13.47 -3.89 11.49
C ASP A 116 -12.38 -4.97 11.39
N SER A 117 -11.66 -5.21 12.47
CA SER A 117 -11.43 -6.60 12.85
C SER A 117 -12.74 -7.03 13.51
N GLY A 118 -13.52 -7.90 12.86
CA GLY A 118 -14.83 -8.33 13.35
C GLY A 118 -14.82 -8.73 14.83
N PRO A 119 -16.00 -8.83 15.47
CA PRO A 119 -16.13 -8.98 16.92
C PRO A 119 -15.07 -9.92 17.49
N SER A 120 -14.17 -9.40 18.34
CA SER A 120 -13.08 -10.20 18.90
C SER A 120 -13.65 -11.51 19.47
N PRO A 121 -13.12 -12.68 19.09
CA PRO A 121 -13.75 -13.97 19.42
C PRO A 121 -13.92 -14.17 20.93
N GLU A 122 -13.01 -13.61 21.72
CA GLU A 122 -13.07 -13.51 23.19
C GLU A 122 -14.38 -12.83 23.65
N LEU A 123 -14.72 -11.67 23.07
CA LEU A 123 -15.90 -10.89 23.44
C LEU A 123 -17.20 -11.60 23.02
N VAL A 124 -17.16 -12.38 21.93
CA VAL A 124 -18.32 -13.17 21.46
C VAL A 124 -18.61 -14.31 22.42
N ASP A 125 -17.58 -15.06 22.87
CA ASP A 125 -17.73 -16.14 23.84
C ASP A 125 -18.22 -15.60 25.20
N PHE A 126 -17.62 -14.52 25.71
CA PHE A 126 -18.07 -13.90 26.96
C PHE A 126 -19.50 -13.36 26.89
N SER A 127 -19.87 -12.70 25.78
CA SER A 127 -21.23 -12.19 25.59
C SER A 127 -22.25 -13.32 25.49
N TRP A 128 -21.90 -14.43 24.85
CA TRP A 128 -22.78 -15.59 24.74
C TRP A 128 -23.03 -16.25 26.10
N ARG A 129 -21.99 -16.44 26.90
CA ARG A 129 -22.09 -16.99 28.27
C ARG A 129 -22.91 -16.09 29.19
N LEU A 130 -22.70 -14.78 29.12
CA LEU A 130 -23.45 -13.79 29.90
C LEU A 130 -24.94 -13.84 29.54
N LYS A 131 -25.27 -13.98 28.25
CA LYS A 131 -26.66 -14.09 27.77
C LYS A 131 -27.34 -15.39 28.21
N ILE A 132 -26.62 -16.52 28.23
CA ILE A 132 -27.14 -17.79 28.73
C ILE A 132 -27.42 -17.71 30.23
N GLY A 133 -26.48 -17.17 31.01
CA GLY A 133 -26.65 -16.98 32.45
C GLY A 133 -27.85 -16.09 32.78
N ALA A 134 -28.02 -14.99 32.05
CA ALA A 134 -29.18 -14.11 32.19
C ALA A 134 -30.49 -14.85 31.86
N ALA A 135 -30.54 -15.60 30.76
CA ALA A 135 -31.74 -16.36 30.39
C ALA A 135 -32.13 -17.43 31.42
N LEU A 136 -31.15 -18.11 32.02
CA LEU A 136 -31.38 -19.11 33.07
C LEU A 136 -31.78 -18.51 34.42
N SER A 137 -31.54 -17.21 34.63
CA SER A 137 -31.91 -16.51 35.88
C SER A 137 -33.26 -15.77 35.77
N ILE A 138 -33.80 -15.53 34.57
CA ILE A 138 -35.15 -14.97 34.35
C ILE A 138 -36.26 -15.78 35.06
N PRO A 139 -36.26 -17.13 35.09
CA PRO A 139 -37.30 -17.91 35.77
C PRO A 139 -37.26 -17.84 37.31
N LEU A 140 -36.24 -17.21 37.90
CA LEU A 140 -36.04 -17.09 39.35
C LEU A 140 -36.40 -15.70 39.90
N LEU A 141 -36.86 -14.77 39.05
CA LEU A 141 -37.36 -13.44 39.37
C LEU A 141 -38.87 -13.37 39.10
#